data_AF-A0A0B8T1D9-F1
#
_entry.id   AF-A0A0B8T1D9-F1
#
_cell.length_a   1.000
_cell.length_b   1.000
_cell.length_c   1.000
_cell.angle_alpha   90.00
_cell.angle_beta   90.00
_cell.angle_gamma   90.00
#
_symmetry.space_group_name_H-M   'P 1'
#
loop_
_entity.id
_entity.type
_entity.pdbx_description
1 polymer ?
#
loop_
_entity_poly.entity_id
_entity_poly.type
_entity_poly.pdbx_seq_one_letter_code
_entity_poly.pdbx_strand_id
1 'polypeptide(L)'
;MRNLVHQTRQAFYFSLGFYILAIVLKLLQFAFADVLISIALLLSLVWTVLVLREIMLSGNLTAMERILLIIFMIFGNIIAGIAYFFFIRERVIPRQGNNRS
;
A
#
# COMPACT_ATOMS: atom_id res chain seq x y z
N MET A 1 20.47 -9.50 -11.08
CA MET A 1 19.76 -9.85 -9.83
C MET A 1 20.05 -8.88 -8.67
N ARG A 2 21.31 -8.46 -8.43
CA ARG A 2 21.66 -7.55 -7.30
C ARG A 2 20.89 -6.20 -7.28
N ASN A 3 20.61 -5.62 -8.46
CA ASN A 3 19.86 -4.36 -8.57
C ASN A 3 18.34 -4.52 -8.37
N LEU A 4 17.78 -5.69 -8.66
CA LEU A 4 16.35 -5.97 -8.48
C LEU A 4 16.00 -6.03 -6.99
N VAL A 5 16.79 -6.80 -6.22
CA VAL A 5 16.65 -6.90 -4.75
C VAL A 5 16.75 -5.52 -4.09
N HIS A 6 17.65 -4.68 -4.57
CA HIS A 6 17.85 -3.34 -4.01
C HIS A 6 16.68 -2.40 -4.30
N GLN A 7 16.13 -2.44 -5.53
CA GLN A 7 14.94 -1.68 -5.91
C GLN A 7 13.71 -2.09 -5.12
N THR A 8 13.46 -3.39 -4.99
CA THR A 8 12.31 -3.90 -4.24
C THR A 8 12.38 -3.53 -2.76
N ARG A 9 13.58 -3.65 -2.16
CA ARG A 9 13.80 -3.30 -0.75
C ARG A 9 13.69 -1.78 -0.50
N GLN A 10 14.17 -0.94 -1.42
CA GLN A 10 13.94 0.50 -1.35
C GLN A 10 12.45 0.83 -1.47
N ALA A 11 11.74 0.27 -2.45
CA ALA A 11 10.31 0.50 -2.63
C ALA A 11 9.50 0.06 -1.39
N PHE A 12 9.91 -1.01 -0.72
CA PHE A 12 9.32 -1.44 0.56
C PHE A 12 9.56 -0.44 1.69
N TYR A 13 10.81 -0.03 1.92
CA TYR A 13 11.09 0.94 2.98
C TYR A 13 10.45 2.30 2.71
N PHE A 14 10.33 2.67 1.44
CA PHE A 14 9.65 3.88 1.03
C PHE A 14 8.14 3.79 1.30
N SER A 15 7.47 2.70 0.90
CA SER A 15 6.04 2.51 1.21
C SER A 15 5.79 2.43 2.72
N LEU A 16 6.64 1.73 3.47
CA LEU A 16 6.56 1.64 4.93
C LEU A 16 6.75 3.00 5.60
N GLY A 17 7.73 3.78 5.14
CA GLY A 17 7.98 5.13 5.64
C GLY A 17 6.77 6.04 5.42
N PHE A 18 6.15 5.98 4.24
CA PHE A 18 4.93 6.74 3.95
C PHE A 18 3.72 6.28 4.77
N TYR A 19 3.55 4.98 5.03
CA TYR A 19 2.50 4.48 5.94
C TYR A 19 2.69 4.98 7.37
N ILE A 20 3.90 4.89 7.91
CA ILE A 20 4.21 5.37 9.27
C ILE A 20 3.99 6.88 9.36
N LEU A 21 4.49 7.63 8.38
CA LEU A 21 4.34 9.08 8.32
C LEU A 21 2.86 9.48 8.23
N ALA A 22 2.08 8.80 7.39
CA ALA A 22 0.66 9.01 7.28
C ALA A 22 -0.11 8.73 8.59
N ILE A 23 0.24 7.67 9.31
CA ILE A 23 -0.36 7.35 10.62
C ILE A 23 -0.06 8.48 11.62
N VAL A 24 1.19 8.96 11.65
CA VAL A 24 1.61 10.07 12.52
C VAL A 24 0.87 11.37 12.18
N LEU A 25 0.75 11.73 10.89
CA LEU A 25 -0.01 12.91 10.47
C LEU A 25 -1.52 12.79 10.80
N LYS A 26 -2.08 11.58 10.70
CA LYS A 26 -3.48 11.33 11.07
C LYS A 26 -3.70 11.50 12.58
N LEU A 27 -2.76 11.03 13.41
CA LEU A 27 -2.74 11.27 14.86
C LEU A 27 -2.68 12.76 15.18
N LEU A 28 -1.91 13.52 14.40
CA LEU A 28 -1.79 14.98 14.51
C LEU A 28 -2.96 15.74 13.86
N GLN A 29 -4.00 15.05 13.38
CA GLN A 29 -5.21 15.62 12.75
C GLN A 29 -4.91 16.56 11.56
N PHE A 30 -3.78 16.39 10.88
CA PHE A 30 -3.42 17.23 9.73
C PHE A 30 -4.28 16.89 8.51
N ALA A 31 -4.87 17.89 7.87
CA ALA A 31 -5.69 17.73 6.66
C ALA A 31 -4.94 17.09 5.47
N PHE A 32 -3.60 17.21 5.45
CA PHE A 32 -2.75 16.61 4.42
C PHE A 32 -2.57 15.09 4.56
N ALA A 33 -2.98 14.50 5.70
CA ALA A 33 -2.83 13.07 5.95
C ALA A 33 -3.54 12.23 4.87
N ASP A 34 -4.71 12.67 4.40
CA ASP A 34 -5.51 11.91 3.43
C ASP A 34 -4.81 11.82 2.06
N VAL A 35 -4.18 12.92 1.61
CA VAL A 35 -3.38 12.95 0.37
C VAL A 35 -2.15 12.04 0.50
N LEU A 36 -1.47 12.10 1.65
CA LEU A 36 -0.30 11.26 1.92
C LEU A 36 -0.65 9.77 1.91
N ILE A 37 -1.84 9.41 2.38
CA ILE A 37 -2.32 8.02 2.37
C ILE A 37 -2.62 7.57 0.94
N SER A 38 -3.22 8.42 0.11
CA SER A 38 -3.41 8.10 -1.32
C SER A 38 -2.07 7.87 -2.04
N ILE A 39 -1.05 8.68 -1.75
CA ILE A 39 0.31 8.49 -2.27
C ILE A 39 0.92 7.19 -1.75
N ALA A 40 0.75 6.89 -0.46
CA ALA A 40 1.23 5.65 0.15
C ALA A 40 0.61 4.40 -0.51
N LEU A 41 -0.69 4.45 -0.84
CA LEU A 41 -1.39 3.36 -1.54
C LEU A 41 -0.86 3.17 -2.96
N LEU A 42 -0.63 4.27 -3.70
CA LEU A 42 -0.03 4.19 -5.03
C LEU A 42 1.38 3.57 -4.98
N LEU A 43 2.21 4.00 -4.03
CA LEU A 43 3.54 3.44 -3.80
C LEU A 43 3.49 1.96 -3.40
N SER A 44 2.51 1.58 -2.58
CA SER A 44 2.24 0.18 -2.20
C SER A 44 1.93 -0.67 -3.43
N LEU A 45 1.14 -0.15 -4.37
CA LEU A 45 0.81 -0.81 -5.63
C LEU A 45 2.05 -1.04 -6.51
N VAL A 46 2.91 -0.01 -6.65
CA VAL A 46 4.18 -0.12 -7.37
C VAL A 46 5.08 -1.17 -6.73
N TRP A 47 5.20 -1.15 -5.41
CA TRP A 47 5.97 -2.12 -4.66
C TRP A 47 5.46 -3.56 -4.86
N THR A 48 4.14 -3.77 -4.82
CA THR A 48 3.53 -5.09 -5.05
C THR A 48 3.89 -5.65 -6.44
N VAL A 49 3.86 -4.82 -7.49
CA VAL A 49 4.26 -5.24 -8.84
C VAL A 49 5.76 -5.60 -8.89
N LEU A 50 6.63 -4.83 -8.24
CA LEU A 50 8.07 -5.11 -8.19
C LEU A 50 8.38 -6.42 -7.47
N VAL A 51 7.74 -6.68 -6.34
CA VAL A 51 7.89 -7.94 -5.59
C VAL A 51 7.35 -9.12 -6.39
N LEU A 52 6.18 -9.00 -7.03
CA LEU A 52 5.64 -10.04 -7.91
C LEU A 52 6.63 -10.42 -9.00
N ARG A 53 7.22 -9.42 -9.65
CA ARG A 53 8.26 -9.61 -10.65
C ARG A 53 9.48 -10.32 -10.08
N GLU A 54 9.95 -9.94 -8.90
CA GLU A 54 11.08 -10.60 -8.23
C GLU A 54 10.79 -12.06 -7.88
N ILE A 55 9.60 -12.35 -7.35
CA ILE A 55 9.15 -13.72 -7.04
C ILE A 55 9.09 -14.56 -8.33
N MET A 56 8.53 -14.03 -9.42
CA MET A 56 8.43 -14.75 -10.70
C MET A 56 9.79 -15.00 -11.37
N LEU A 57 10.78 -14.13 -11.15
CA LEU A 57 12.14 -14.27 -11.70
C LEU A 57 13.08 -15.10 -10.81
N SER A 58 12.68 -15.41 -9.58
CA SER A 58 13.56 -16.10 -8.61
C SER A 58 13.70 -17.60 -8.92
N GLY A 59 14.87 -18.03 -9.40
CA GLY A 59 15.18 -19.45 -9.61
C GLY A 59 15.39 -20.27 -8.33
N ASN A 60 15.41 -19.61 -7.16
CA ASN A 60 15.69 -20.24 -5.87
C ASN A 60 14.43 -20.61 -5.06
N LEU A 61 13.24 -20.18 -5.51
CA LEU A 61 11.99 -20.43 -4.80
C LEU A 61 11.25 -21.61 -5.42
N THR A 62 10.74 -22.50 -4.56
CA THR A 62 9.83 -23.56 -4.97
C THR A 62 8.47 -22.98 -5.40
N ALA A 63 7.71 -23.74 -6.18
CA ALA A 63 6.41 -23.29 -6.67
C ALA A 63 5.43 -22.94 -5.53
N MET A 64 5.46 -23.70 -4.43
CA MET A 64 4.67 -23.46 -3.21
C MET A 64 5.05 -22.14 -2.53
N GLU A 65 6.35 -21.88 -2.32
CA GLU A 65 6.81 -20.64 -1.67
C GLU A 65 6.47 -19.41 -2.50
N ARG A 66 6.59 -19.50 -3.84
CA ARG A 66 6.17 -18.42 -4.74
C ARG A 66 4.70 -18.08 -4.55
N ILE A 67 3.82 -19.08 -4.57
CA ILE A 67 2.37 -18.88 -4.42
C ILE A 67 2.04 -18.27 -3.06
N LEU A 68 2.67 -18.77 -1.98
CA LEU A 68 2.42 -18.28 -0.62
C LEU A 68 2.84 -16.80 -0.46
N LEU A 69 3.99 -16.42 -1.00
CA LEU A 69 4.46 -15.03 -1.00
C LEU A 69 3.56 -14.10 -1.82
N ILE A 70 3.07 -14.57 -2.98
CA ILE A 70 2.13 -13.82 -3.81
C ILE A 70 0.83 -13.55 -3.06
N ILE A 71 0.27 -14.61 -2.43
CA ILE A 71 -0.96 -14.50 -1.64
C ILE A 71 -0.76 -13.51 -0.49
N PHE A 72 0.34 -13.64 0.25
CA PHE A 72 0.66 -12.74 1.36
C PHE A 72 0.71 -11.26 0.93
N MET A 73 1.37 -10.99 -0.20
CA MET A 73 1.48 -9.64 -0.76
C MET A 73 0.14 -9.06 -1.18
N ILE A 74 -0.70 -9.85 -1.86
CA ILE A 74 -2.04 -9.43 -2.28
C ILE A 74 -2.91 -9.12 -1.06
N PHE A 75 -2.91 -10.00 -0.05
CA PHE A 75 -3.67 -9.78 1.18
C PHE A 75 -3.24 -8.51 1.92
N GLY A 76 -1.93 -8.26 2.04
CA GLY A 76 -1.42 -7.04 2.68
C GLY A 76 -1.91 -5.77 1.97
N ASN A 77 -1.92 -5.76 0.65
CA ASN A 77 -2.39 -4.62 -0.14
C ASN A 77 -3.93 -4.43 -0.01
N ILE A 78 -4.70 -5.52 0.00
CA ILE A 78 -6.15 -5.49 0.23
C ILE A 78 -6.47 -4.89 1.61
N ILE A 79 -5.78 -5.32 2.67
CA ILE A 79 -6.00 -4.80 4.03
C ILE A 79 -5.73 -3.29 4.06
N ALA A 80 -4.65 -2.83 3.41
CA ALA A 80 -4.36 -1.41 3.32
C ALA A 80 -5.43 -0.63 2.52
N GLY A 81 -5.94 -1.20 1.44
CA GLY A 81 -7.07 -0.64 0.68
C GLY A 81 -8.36 -0.56 1.50
N ILE A 82 -8.68 -1.59 2.29
CA ILE A 82 -9.83 -1.60 3.21
C ILE A 82 -9.68 -0.50 4.26
N ALA A 83 -8.49 -0.37 4.86
CA ALA A 83 -8.21 0.68 5.84
C ALA A 83 -8.45 2.08 5.25
N TYR A 84 -8.09 2.31 3.99
CA TYR A 84 -8.43 3.54 3.30
C TYR A 84 -9.94 3.70 3.08
N PHE A 85 -10.59 2.66 2.56
CA PHE A 85 -12.00 2.74 2.16
C PHE A 85 -12.95 2.94 3.35
N PHE A 86 -12.64 2.38 4.52
CA PHE A 86 -13.48 2.53 5.72
C PHE A 86 -13.15 3.79 6.52
N PHE A 87 -11.88 4.15 6.69
CA PHE A 87 -11.52 5.25 7.59
C PHE A 87 -11.39 6.61 6.89
N ILE A 88 -11.15 6.65 5.58
CA ILE A 88 -10.76 7.87 4.87
C ILE A 88 -11.77 8.25 3.78
N ARG A 89 -12.46 7.28 3.18
CA ARG A 89 -13.48 7.56 2.16
C ARG A 89 -14.55 8.55 2.62
N GLU A 90 -14.98 8.49 3.88
CA GLU A 90 -15.95 9.43 4.46
C GLU A 90 -15.43 10.88 4.56
N ARG A 91 -14.11 11.08 4.59
CA ARG A 91 -13.49 12.42 4.59
C ARG A 91 -13.27 12.96 3.17
N VAL A 92 -13.01 12.08 2.20
CA VAL A 92 -12.73 12.47 0.81
C VAL A 92 -14.01 12.71 0.00
N ILE A 93 -15.07 11.94 0.25
CA ILE A 93 -16.38 12.16 -0.39
C ILE A 93 -17.26 12.93 0.59
N PRO A 94 -17.58 14.22 0.35
CA PRO A 94 -18.58 14.90 1.17
C PRO A 94 -19.89 14.14 1.05
N ARG A 95 -20.55 13.86 2.20
CA ARG A 95 -21.89 13.28 2.24
C ARG A 95 -22.83 14.10 1.35
N GLN A 96 -23.05 13.67 0.11
CA GLN A 96 -24.16 14.15 -0.71
C GLN A 96 -25.41 13.47 -0.17
N GLY A 97 -26.06 14.12 0.80
CA GLY A 97 -27.23 13.56 1.46
C GLY A 97 -27.81 14.42 2.57
N ASN A 98 -27.85 15.74 2.41
CA ASN A 98 -28.78 16.58 3.17
C ASN A 98 -29.21 17.80 2.36
N ASN A 99 -29.84 17.55 1.22
CA ASN A 99 -30.66 18.52 0.50
C ASN A 99 -31.87 17.79 -0.06
N ARG A 100 -32.82 17.48 0.82
CA ARG A 100 -34.23 17.42 0.44
C ARG A 100 -34.99 18.28 1.45
N SER A 101 -35.57 19.32 0.87
CA SER A 101 -36.39 20.39 1.45
C SER A 101 -37.51 19.88 2.33
#